data_AF-A0AAW1TSD7-F1
#
_entry.id   AF-A0AAW1TSD7-F1
#
_cell.length_a   1.000
_cell.length_b   1.000
_cell.length_c   1.000
_cell.angle_alpha   90.00
_cell.angle_beta   90.00
_cell.angle_gamma   90.00
#
_symmetry.space_group_name_H-M   'P 1'
#
loop_
_entity.id
_entity.type
_entity.pdbx_description
1 polymer ?
#
loop_
_entity_poly.entity_id
_entity_poly.type
_entity_poly.pdbx_seq_one_letter_code
_entity_poly.pdbx_strand_id
1 'polypeptide(L)'
;MEALIDNNRLLMRETQLAALIIDSYIPVEYTQKIEQNLIWNMESQEFQMRGVAYTGNNMRKHKTHGAEFETSYRNELKPVYHKYAEKRREKRSLEKRTYSALQKYTK
;
A
#
# COMPACT_ATOMS: atom_id res chain seq x y z
N MET A 1 33.72 24.37 4.92
CA MET A 1 33.80 23.51 6.13
C MET A 1 32.58 23.72 7.02
N GLU A 2 32.11 24.95 7.20
CA GLU A 2 30.89 25.27 7.97
C GLU A 2 29.63 24.53 7.49
N ALA A 3 29.37 24.50 6.16
CA ALA A 3 28.23 23.76 5.61
C ALA A 3 28.22 22.26 5.99
N LEU A 4 29.40 21.64 6.11
CA LEU A 4 29.49 20.24 6.53
C LEU A 4 29.17 20.08 8.03
N ILE A 5 29.61 21.05 8.85
CA ILE A 5 29.35 21.08 10.29
C ILE A 5 27.84 21.28 10.54
N ASP A 6 27.20 22.17 9.78
CA ASP A 6 25.76 22.40 9.91
C ASP A 6 24.93 21.21 9.44
N ASN A 7 25.34 20.55 8.34
CA ASN A 7 24.73 19.28 7.92
C ASN A 7 24.88 18.20 9.01
N ASN A 8 26.05 18.12 9.65
CA ASN A 8 26.27 17.18 10.74
C ASN A 8 25.34 17.45 11.93
N ARG A 9 25.15 18.72 12.30
CA ARG A 9 24.22 19.13 13.36
C ARG A 9 22.77 18.78 13.02
N LEU A 10 22.35 18.97 11.77
CA LEU A 10 21.01 18.60 11.31
C LEU A 10 20.80 17.08 11.41
N LEU A 11 21.74 16.29 10.91
CA LEU A 11 21.68 14.83 10.98
C LEU A 11 21.63 14.32 12.43
N MET A 12 22.42 14.93 13.33
CA MET A 12 22.35 14.61 14.75
C MET A 12 20.95 14.85 15.32
N ARG A 13 20.35 16.00 15.00
CA ARG A 13 19.01 16.37 15.48
C ARG A 13 17.94 15.40 14.96
N GLU A 14 18.00 15.05 13.68
CA GLU A 14 17.07 14.08 13.08
C GLU A 14 17.22 12.69 13.70
N THR A 15 18.46 12.25 13.94
CA THR A 15 18.74 10.95 14.56
C THR A 15 18.21 10.90 15.99
N GLN A 16 18.43 11.96 16.77
CA GLN A 16 17.90 12.07 18.14
C GLN A 16 16.37 12.09 18.17
N LEU A 17 15.73 12.78 17.21
CA LEU A 17 14.28 12.78 17.07
C LEU A 17 13.76 11.38 16.74
N ALA A 18 14.41 10.67 15.82
CA ALA A 18 14.03 9.31 15.46
C ALA A 18 14.12 8.36 16.66
N ALA A 19 15.20 8.46 17.46
CA ALA A 19 15.35 7.68 18.69
C ALA A 19 14.23 7.97 19.69
N LEU A 20 13.92 9.25 19.92
CA LEU A 20 12.82 9.66 20.81
C LEU A 20 11.46 9.11 20.34
N ILE A 21 11.20 9.11 19.04
CA ILE A 21 9.96 8.56 18.46
C ILE A 21 9.90 7.04 18.69
N ILE A 22 11.01 6.33 18.49
CA ILE A 22 11.08 4.89 18.73
C ILE A 22 10.78 4.61 20.21
N ASP A 23 11.47 5.29 21.12
CA ASP A 23 11.30 5.07 22.57
C ASP A 23 9.90 5.43 23.08
N SER A 24 9.24 6.41 22.46
CA SER A 24 7.92 6.88 22.89
C SER A 24 6.75 6.06 22.34
N TYR A 25 6.89 5.46 21.15
CA TYR A 25 5.78 4.80 20.45
C TYR A 25 5.96 3.30 20.21
N ILE A 26 7.19 2.76 20.33
CA ILE A 26 7.47 1.35 20.08
C ILE A 26 7.78 0.66 21.43
N PRO A 27 6.88 -0.21 21.91
CA PRO A 27 7.17 -1.05 23.07
C PRO A 27 8.41 -1.92 22.84
N VAL A 28 9.23 -2.07 23.89
CA VAL A 28 10.54 -2.76 23.84
C VAL A 28 10.41 -4.21 23.37
N GLU A 29 9.31 -4.87 23.70
CA GLU A 29 9.02 -6.26 23.31
C GLU A 29 8.86 -6.40 21.79
N TYR A 30 8.44 -5.34 21.12
CA TYR A 30 8.25 -5.33 19.67
C TYR A 30 9.50 -4.88 18.89
N THR A 31 10.45 -4.20 19.53
CA THR A 31 11.69 -3.74 18.88
C THR A 31 12.45 -4.91 18.24
N GLN A 32 12.70 -5.98 18.99
CA GLN A 32 13.37 -7.18 18.46
C GLN A 32 12.60 -7.82 17.30
N LYS A 33 11.27 -7.81 17.36
CA LYS A 33 10.42 -8.37 16.32
C LYS A 33 10.48 -7.54 15.03
N ILE A 34 10.56 -6.22 15.15
CA ILE A 34 10.71 -5.30 14.02
C ILE A 34 12.06 -5.51 13.35
N GLU A 35 13.15 -5.55 14.13
CA GLU A 35 14.51 -5.76 13.61
C GLU A 35 14.63 -7.07 12.81
N GLN A 36 14.06 -8.17 13.31
CA GLN A 36 14.08 -9.47 12.62
C GLN A 36 13.32 -9.49 11.29
N ASN A 37 12.36 -8.58 11.10
CA ASN A 37 11.53 -8.50 9.90
C ASN A 37 11.92 -7.35 8.97
N LEU A 38 12.93 -6.56 9.34
CA LEU A 38 13.47 -5.48 8.53
C LEU A 38 14.41 -6.05 7.45
N ILE A 39 14.19 -5.62 6.21
CA ILE A 39 14.92 -6.10 5.03
C ILE A 39 15.38 -4.87 4.24
N TRP A 40 16.66 -4.79 3.91
CA TRP A 40 17.14 -3.77 2.99
C TRP A 40 16.89 -4.20 1.54
N ASN A 41 16.15 -3.39 0.79
CA ASN A 41 15.88 -3.63 -0.62
C ASN A 41 16.92 -2.88 -1.48
N MET A 42 17.77 -3.63 -2.17
CA MET A 42 18.84 -3.07 -3.03
C MET A 42 18.31 -2.35 -4.28
N GLU A 43 17.13 -2.73 -4.79
CA GLU A 43 16.54 -2.13 -5.99
C GLU A 43 15.92 -0.77 -5.67
N SER A 44 15.16 -0.69 -4.57
CA SER A 44 14.54 0.57 -4.13
C SER A 44 15.46 1.45 -3.29
N GLN A 45 16.57 0.90 -2.77
CA GLN A 45 17.46 1.55 -1.79
C GLN A 45 16.70 2.01 -0.52
N GLU A 46 15.79 1.15 -0.05
CA GLU A 46 14.91 1.44 1.09
C GLU A 46 14.81 0.25 2.04
N PHE A 47 14.55 0.53 3.33
CA PHE A 47 14.16 -0.49 4.29
C PHE A 47 12.70 -0.90 4.09
N GLN A 48 12.46 -2.21 4.01
CA GLN A 48 11.16 -2.82 3.85
C GLN A 48 10.89 -3.78 5.02
N MET A 49 9.64 -3.88 5.44
CA MET A 49 9.23 -4.73 6.56
C MET A 49 8.38 -5.88 6.06
N ARG A 50 8.75 -7.12 6.43
CA ARG A 50 8.04 -8.32 5.97
C ARG A 50 6.60 -8.34 6.50
N GLY A 51 5.65 -8.66 5.63
CA GLY A 51 4.23 -8.77 6.01
C GLY A 51 3.51 -7.44 6.18
N VAL A 52 4.23 -6.31 6.09
CA VAL A 52 3.64 -4.99 5.96
C VAL A 52 3.64 -4.66 4.48
N ALA A 53 2.54 -5.05 3.82
CA ALA A 53 2.30 -4.67 2.44
C ALA A 53 2.11 -3.16 2.41
N TYR A 54 3.21 -2.42 2.25
CA TYR A 54 3.19 -1.00 2.00
C TYR A 54 2.59 -0.19 3.15
N THR A 55 3.39 0.16 4.17
CA THR A 55 3.09 1.34 4.99
C THR A 55 2.79 2.49 4.03
N GLY A 56 1.67 3.20 4.21
CA GLY A 56 1.01 4.05 3.21
C GLY A 56 1.86 5.07 2.41
N ASN A 57 3.12 5.26 2.76
CA ASN A 57 4.13 6.08 2.07
C ASN A 57 4.35 5.68 0.60
N ASN A 58 4.15 4.41 0.23
CA ASN A 58 4.32 3.90 -1.13
C ASN A 58 3.00 3.55 -1.84
N MET A 59 1.86 4.05 -1.35
CA MET A 59 0.61 3.95 -2.10
C MET A 59 0.74 4.74 -3.40
N ARG A 60 1.11 4.07 -4.49
CA ARG A 60 0.93 4.63 -5.83
C ARG A 60 -0.56 4.93 -5.95
N LYS A 61 -0.93 6.22 -5.90
CA LYS A 61 -2.20 6.64 -6.47
C LYS A 61 -2.19 6.06 -7.87
N HIS A 62 -3.02 5.05 -8.13
CA HIS A 62 -3.29 4.69 -9.50
C HIS A 62 -3.78 5.98 -10.13
N LYS A 63 -2.95 6.59 -10.99
CA LYS A 63 -3.44 7.56 -11.96
C LYS A 63 -4.39 6.74 -12.80
N THR A 64 -5.65 6.74 -12.45
CA THR A 64 -6.71 6.38 -13.37
C THR A 64 -6.54 7.36 -14.53
N HIS A 65 -5.85 6.92 -15.58
CA HIS A 65 -5.88 7.58 -16.88
C HIS A 65 -7.33 7.48 -17.35
N GLY A 66 -8.18 8.40 -16.89
CA GLY A 66 -9.61 8.28 -17.02
C GLY A 66 -10.34 9.17 -16.05
N ALA A 67 -10.51 10.42 -16.49
CA ALA A 67 -11.46 11.41 -16.00
C ALA A 67 -11.12 12.11 -14.68
N GLU A 68 -10.34 13.19 -14.80
CA GLU A 68 -10.60 14.40 -14.03
C GLU A 68 -11.99 14.92 -14.47
N PHE A 69 -13.06 14.35 -13.91
CA PHE A 69 -14.31 15.10 -13.86
C PHE A 69 -14.11 16.16 -12.79
N GLU A 70 -13.83 17.39 -13.24
CA GLU A 70 -14.02 18.60 -12.46
C GLU A 70 -15.45 18.57 -11.92
N THR A 71 -15.60 18.09 -10.70
CA THR A 71 -16.89 18.06 -10.02
C THR A 71 -17.10 19.49 -9.53
N SER A 72 -17.74 20.30 -10.38
CA SER A 72 -18.44 21.50 -9.95
C SER A 72 -19.24 21.14 -8.70
N TYR A 73 -18.98 21.85 -7.59
CA TYR A 73 -19.52 21.56 -6.28
C TYR A 73 -21.05 21.48 -6.33
N ARG A 74 -21.57 20.26 -6.40
CA ARG A 74 -22.96 19.94 -6.09
C ARG A 74 -22.92 18.99 -4.90
N ASN A 75 -23.63 19.34 -3.84
CA ASN A 75 -23.79 18.59 -2.59
C ASN A 75 -24.56 17.27 -2.80
N GLU A 76 -24.05 16.40 -3.66
CA GLU A 76 -24.54 15.04 -3.81
C GLU A 76 -23.44 14.12 -3.25
N LEU A 77 -23.80 13.27 -2.28
CA LEU A 77 -22.87 12.38 -1.60
C LEU A 77 -22.03 11.60 -2.62
N LYS A 78 -20.70 11.69 -2.49
CA LYS A 78 -19.79 10.91 -3.32
C LYS A 78 -20.14 9.42 -3.17
N PRO A 79 -20.25 8.66 -4.27
CA PRO A 79 -20.47 7.23 -4.20
C PRO A 79 -19.29 6.59 -3.45
N VAL A 80 -19.57 6.11 -2.24
CA VAL A 80 -18.58 5.55 -1.30
C VAL A 80 -17.89 4.30 -1.87
N TYR A 81 -18.51 3.66 -2.85
CA TYR A 81 -17.99 2.45 -3.47
C TYR A 81 -17.30 2.74 -4.80
N HIS A 82 -16.02 2.41 -4.87
CA HIS A 82 -15.30 2.33 -6.15
C HIS A 82 -15.84 1.14 -6.95
N LYS A 83 -16.33 1.40 -8.17
CA LYS A 83 -16.61 0.34 -9.13
C LYS A 83 -15.28 -0.21 -9.64
N TYR A 84 -15.13 -1.53 -9.65
CA TYR A 84 -13.99 -2.17 -10.29
C TYR A 84 -13.94 -1.76 -11.76
N ALA A 85 -12.73 -1.51 -12.28
CA ALA A 85 -12.54 -1.31 -13.70
C ALA A 85 -13.06 -2.56 -14.44
N GLU A 86 -14.01 -2.38 -15.35
CA GLU A 86 -14.41 -3.45 -16.25
C GLU A 86 -13.17 -3.84 -17.05
N LYS A 87 -12.57 -5.00 -16.70
CA LYS A 87 -11.58 -5.62 -17.57
C LYS A 87 -12.23 -5.72 -18.94
N ARG A 88 -11.61 -5.14 -19.98
CA ARG A 88 -11.99 -5.41 -21.38
C ARG A 88 -12.10 -6.92 -21.49
N ARG A 89 -13.34 -7.42 -21.60
CA ARG A 89 -13.61 -8.81 -21.93
C ARG A 89 -13.08 -8.99 -23.35
N GLU A 90 -11.82 -9.39 -23.46
CA GLU A 90 -11.38 -10.10 -24.65
C GLU A 90 -12.36 -11.26 -24.81
N LYS A 91 -13.03 -11.31 -25.97
CA LYS A 91 -13.90 -12.42 -26.35
C LYS A 91 -13.03 -13.67 -26.51
N ARG A 92 -12.64 -14.29 -25.41
CA ARG A 92 -12.19 -15.68 -25.42
C ARG A 92 -13.45 -16.50 -25.60
N SER A 93 -13.59 -17.10 -26.77
CA SER A 93 -14.67 -18.01 -27.13
C SER A 93 -14.74 -19.14 -26.09
N LEU A 94 -15.65 -18.99 -25.11
CA LEU A 94 -15.98 -20.09 -24.20
C LEU A 94 -16.91 -21.03 -24.96
N GLU A 95 -16.37 -22.15 -25.42
CA GLU A 95 -17.13 -23.33 -25.77
C GLU A 95 -18.12 -23.65 -24.65
N LYS A 96 -19.38 -23.88 -25.04
CA LYS A 96 -20.48 -24.23 -24.16
C LYS A 96 -20.18 -25.56 -23.47
N ARG A 97 -19.70 -25.51 -22.23
CA ARG A 97 -19.84 -26.64 -21.29
C ARG A 97 -21.07 -26.40 -20.44
N THR A 98 -22.22 -26.83 -20.95
CA THR A 98 -23.44 -27.04 -20.18
C THR A 98 -23.20 -28.19 -19.20
N TYR A 99 -22.99 -27.89 -17.92
CA TYR A 99 -23.16 -28.89 -16.88
C TYR A 99 -24.64 -28.91 -16.49
N SER A 100 -25.36 -29.86 -17.10
CA SER A 100 -26.71 -30.26 -16.69
C SER A 100 -26.61 -30.96 -15.33
N ALA A 101 -27.08 -30.31 -14.26
CA ALA A 101 -27.29 -30.96 -12.98
C ALA A 101 -28.65 -31.67 -12.99
N LEU A 102 -28.69 -32.87 -13.57
CA LEU A 102 -29.81 -33.79 -13.41
C LEU A 102 -29.72 -34.52 -12.07
N GLN A 103 -30.89 -34.56 -11.44
CA GLN A 103 -31.26 -35.17 -10.16
C GLN A 103 -30.76 -36.61 -9.95
N LYS A 104 -30.50 -36.95 -8.68
CA LYS A 104 -30.91 -38.14 -7.90
C LYS A 104 -30.14 -38.03 -6.56
N TYR A 105 -30.76 -38.15 -5.40
CA TYR A 105 -31.20 -39.41 -4.82
C TYR A 105 -32.40 -39.22 -3.88
N THR A 106 -33.42 -40.07 -4.06
CA THR A 106 -34.34 -40.53 -3.03
C THR A 106 -33.88 -41.89 -2.52
N LYS A 107 -33.82 -42.06 -1.21
CA LYS A 107 -34.44 -43.15 -0.47
C LYS A 107 -34.49 -42.82 1.01
#